data_AF-A0AAC8QA00-F1
#
_entry.id   AF-A0AAC8QA00-F1
#
_cell.length_a   1.000
_cell.length_b   1.000
_cell.length_c   1.000
_cell.angle_alpha   90.00
_cell.angle_beta   90.00
_cell.angle_gamma   90.00
#
_symmetry.space_group_name_H-M   'P 1'
#
loop_
_entity.id
_entity.type
_entity.pdbx_description
1 polymer ?
#
loop_
_entity_poly.entity_id
_entity_poly.type
_entity_poly.pdbx_seq_one_letter_code
_entity_poly.pdbx_strand_id
1 'polypeptide(L)' 'MNYWSAAAAQAIGFPDPARDAGMLSRARRTATGGWVVRLTDTPLDLDDPAHLEALLRAYERFPKIGGRSAR' A
#
# COMPACT_ATOMS: atom_id res chain seq x y z
N MET A 1 2.75 7.89 4.35
CA MET A 1 2.44 7.98 2.90
C MET A 1 3.43 7.10 2.16
N ASN A 2 2.98 6.26 1.22
CA ASN A 2 3.81 5.38 0.42
C ASN A 2 3.87 5.88 -1.03
N TYR A 3 5.03 5.74 -1.66
CA TYR A 3 5.20 5.97 -3.08
C TYR A 3 5.66 4.68 -3.76
N TRP A 4 4.95 4.28 -4.81
CA TRP A 4 5.31 3.16 -5.68
C TRP A 4 5.41 3.64 -7.12
N SER A 5 6.56 3.40 -7.77
CA SER A 5 6.66 3.61 -9.21
C SER A 5 5.69 2.68 -9.96
N ALA A 6 5.42 2.96 -11.24
CA ALA A 6 4.58 2.08 -12.07
C ALA A 6 5.07 0.63 -12.05
N ALA A 7 6.39 0.43 -12.19
CA ALA A 7 7.02 -0.90 -12.13
C ALA A 7 6.90 -1.56 -10.74
N ALA A 8 7.08 -0.79 -9.67
CA ALA A 8 6.93 -1.33 -8.31
C ALA A 8 5.48 -1.74 -8.02
N ALA A 9 4.51 -0.92 -8.41
CA ALA A 9 3.08 -1.21 -8.28
C ALA A 9 2.70 -2.49 -9.05
N GLN A 10 3.19 -2.64 -10.28
CA GLN A 10 3.00 -3.86 -11.06
C GLN A 10 3.64 -5.08 -10.37
N ALA A 11 4.87 -4.96 -9.87
CA ALA A 11 5.59 -6.06 -9.23
C ALA A 11 4.88 -6.58 -7.97
N ILE A 12 4.28 -5.69 -7.18
CA ILE A 12 3.50 -6.05 -5.99
C ILE A 12 2.03 -6.39 -6.30
N GLY A 13 1.60 -6.27 -7.56
CA GLY A 13 0.25 -6.57 -8.01
C GLY A 13 -0.79 -5.55 -7.54
N PHE A 14 -0.46 -4.27 -7.56
CA PHE A 14 -1.33 -3.15 -7.23
C PHE A 14 -1.62 -2.27 -8.48
N PRO A 15 -2.86 -1.83 -8.71
CA PRO A 15 -4.06 -2.14 -7.94
C PRO A 15 -4.80 -3.40 -8.42
N ASP A 16 -5.40 -4.12 -7.48
CA ASP A 16 -6.44 -5.12 -7.69
C ASP A 16 -7.79 -4.54 -7.20
N PRO A 17 -8.73 -4.19 -8.09
CA PRO A 17 -9.99 -3.54 -7.72
C PRO A 17 -10.83 -4.32 -6.70
N ALA A 18 -10.74 -5.65 -6.69
CA ALA A 18 -11.51 -6.49 -5.77
C ALA A 18 -10.92 -6.51 -4.36
N ARG A 19 -9.61 -6.27 -4.22
CA ARG A 19 -8.87 -6.41 -2.96
C ARG A 19 -8.41 -5.07 -2.38
N ASP A 20 -8.26 -4.05 -3.23
CA ASP A 20 -7.59 -2.81 -2.89
C ASP A 20 -8.55 -1.60 -2.84
N ALA A 21 -9.87 -1.81 -2.91
CA ALA A 21 -10.87 -0.73 -2.91
C ALA A 21 -10.66 0.28 -1.76
N GLY A 22 -10.37 -0.20 -0.55
CA GLY A 22 -10.07 0.65 0.60
C GLY A 22 -8.81 1.50 0.41
N MET A 23 -7.73 0.93 -0.12
CA MET A 23 -6.50 1.68 -0.42
C MET A 23 -6.69 2.62 -1.63
N LEU A 24 -7.46 2.21 -2.63
CA LEU A 24 -7.75 3.00 -3.83
C LEU A 24 -8.50 4.29 -3.49
N SER A 25 -9.41 4.25 -2.50
CA SER A 25 -10.10 5.45 -2.01
C SER A 25 -9.14 6.53 -1.47
N ARG A 26 -7.92 6.12 -1.08
CA ARG A 26 -6.88 6.98 -0.52
C ARG A 26 -5.61 7.03 -1.39
N ALA A 27 -5.69 6.53 -2.62
CA ALA A 27 -4.59 6.48 -3.56
C ALA A 27 -4.74 7.55 -4.66
N ARG A 28 -3.62 8.06 -5.13
CA ARG A 28 -3.56 9.00 -6.25
C ARG A 28 -2.50 8.57 -7.25
N ARG A 29 -2.86 8.58 -8.54
CA ARG A 29 -1.93 8.33 -9.63
C ARG A 29 -1.03 9.56 -9.85
N THR A 30 0.26 9.33 -10.10
CA THR A 30 1.21 10.40 -10.46
C THR A 30 1.25 10.61 -11.97
N ALA A 31 1.79 11.75 -12.42
CA ALA A 31 1.96 12.04 -13.84
C ALA A 31 2.84 11.01 -14.56
N THR A 32 3.80 10.42 -13.85
CA THR A 32 4.69 9.35 -14.35
C THR A 32 4.08 7.95 -14.24
N GLY A 33 2.79 7.83 -13.90
CA GLY A 33 2.08 6.56 -13.83
C GLY A 33 2.31 5.75 -12.55
N GLY A 34 3.04 6.29 -11.57
CA GLY A 34 3.16 5.73 -10.24
C GLY A 34 1.96 6.02 -9.34
N TRP A 35 2.06 5.60 -8.08
CA TRP A 35 1.02 5.71 -7.07
C TRP A 35 1.55 6.34 -5.80
N VAL A 36 0.78 7.27 -5.26
CA VAL A 36 0.89 7.76 -3.89
C VAL A 36 -0.26 7.15 -3.11
N VAL A 37 0.03 6.39 -2.05
CA VAL A 37 -0.98 5.66 -1.27
C VAL A 37 -0.86 6.02 0.21
N ARG A 38 -1.99 6.35 0.84
CA ARG A 38 -2.08 6.49 2.30
C ARG A 38 -2.69 5.21 2.89
N LEU A 39 -2.04 4.64 3.91
CA LEU A 39 -2.55 3.48 4.63
C LEU A 39 -3.64 3.89 5.63
N THR A 40 -3.50 5.09 6.19
CA THR A 40 -4.37 5.69 7.20
C THR A 40 -4.84 7.06 6.71
N ASP A 41 -5.98 7.54 7.22
CA ASP A 41 -6.51 8.86 6.85
C ASP A 41 -5.75 10.02 7.54
N THR A 42 -5.21 9.74 8.72
CA THR A 42 -4.32 10.61 9.52
C THR A 42 -2.86 10.16 9.38
N PRO A 43 -1.88 10.99 9.80
CA PRO A 43 -0.48 10.55 9.90
C PRO A 43 -0.36 9.24 10.68
N LEU A 44 0.56 8.36 10.24
CA LEU A 44 0.77 7.07 10.88
C LEU A 44 1.18 7.28 12.34
N ASP A 45 0.48 6.59 13.22
CA ASP A 45 0.71 6.54 14.66
C ASP A 45 0.85 5.06 15.03
N LEU A 46 1.96 4.66 15.63
CA LEU A 46 2.20 3.25 15.97
C LEU A 46 1.62 2.87 17.34
N ASP A 47 1.21 3.86 18.14
CA ASP A 47 0.52 3.65 19.41
C ASP A 47 -0.99 3.45 19.20
N ASP A 48 -1.51 3.83 18.02
CA ASP A 48 -2.89 3.55 17.62
C ASP A 48 -3.02 2.12 17.05
N PRO A 49 -3.79 1.22 17.70
CA PRO A 49 -3.96 -0.15 17.23
C PRO A 49 -4.64 -0.25 15.86
N ALA A 50 -5.50 0.71 15.50
CA ALA A 50 -6.16 0.73 14.19
C ALA A 50 -5.16 1.03 13.07
N HIS A 51 -4.18 1.88 13.35
CA HIS A 51 -3.09 2.18 12.43
C HIS A 51 -2.15 1.00 12.27
N LEU A 52 -1.84 0.29 13.36
CA LEU A 52 -1.06 -0.94 13.29
C LEU A 52 -1.79 -2.01 12.47
N GLU A 53 -3.10 -2.18 12.67
CA GLU A 53 -3.91 -3.11 11.87
C GLU A 53 -3.87 -2.75 10.38
N ALA A 54 -4.01 -1.47 10.02
CA ALA A 54 -3.92 -1.02 8.64
C ALA A 54 -2.55 -1.33 8.02
N LEU A 55 -1.47 -1.22 8.79
CA LEU A 55 -0.12 -1.55 8.36
C LEU A 55 0.05 -3.07 8.17
N LEU A 56 -0.43 -3.89 9.10
CA LEU A 56 -0.36 -5.35 9.02
C LEU A 56 -1.13 -5.87 7.80
N ARG A 57 -2.36 -5.39 7.58
CA ARG A 57 -3.16 -5.71 6.38
C ARG A 57 -2.43 -5.35 5.09
N ALA A 58 -1.67 -4.25 5.08
CA ALA A 58 -0.87 -3.88 3.92
C ALA A 58 0.29 -4.87 3.67
N TYR A 59 0.97 -5.33 4.72
CA TYR A 59 2.03 -6.35 4.59
C TYR A 59 1.48 -7.72 4.17
N GLU A 60 0.32 -8.12 4.67
CA GLU A 60 -0.36 -9.34 4.24
C GLU A 60 -0.76 -9.28 2.76
N ARG A 61 -1.27 -8.12 2.32
CA ARG A 61 -1.68 -7.90 0.93
C ARG A 61 -0.49 -7.87 -0.04
N PHE A 62 0.64 -7.33 0.39
CA PHE A 62 1.83 -7.15 -0.43
C PHE A 62 3.05 -7.83 0.21
N PRO A 63 3.11 -9.17 0.24
CA PRO A 63 4.19 -9.90 0.91
C PRO A 63 5.56 -9.60 0.30
N LYS A 64 5.62 -9.18 -0.97
CA LYS A 64 6.87 -8.78 -1.65
C LYS A 64 7.49 -7.48 -1.10
N ILE A 65 6.72 -6.66 -0.38
CA ILE A 65 7.25 -5.43 0.24
C ILE A 65 8.23 -5.81 1.35
N GLY A 66 9.40 -5.15 1.37
CA GLY A 66 10.46 -5.42 2.35
C GLY A 66 11.35 -6.62 2.01
N GLY A 67 11.33 -7.10 0.75
CA GLY A 67 12.22 -8.18 0.31
C GLY A 67 11.85 -9.57 0.84
N ARG A 68 10.65 -9.72 1.44
CA ARG A 68 10.12 -10.99 1.94
C ARG A 68 9.53 -11.82 0.79
N SER A 69 10.33 -12.07 -0.24
CA SER A 69 10.06 -13.16 -1.16
C SER A 69 10.51 -14.43 -0.46
N ALA A 70 9.60 -15.40 -0.29
CA ALA A 70 9.98 -16.76 0.05
C ALA A 70 11.07 -17.20 -0.93
N ARG A 71 12.25 -17.52 -0.40
CA ARG A 71 13.31 -18.16 -1.16
C ARG A 71 12.92 -19.61 -1.43
#